data_AF-A0A1D8P837-F1
#
_entry.id   AF-A0A1D8P837-F1
#
_cell.length_a   1.000
_cell.length_b   1.000
_cell.length_c   1.000
_cell.angle_alpha   90.00
_cell.angle_beta   90.00
_cell.angle_gamma   90.00
#
_symmetry.space_group_name_H-M   'P 1'
#
loop_
_entity.id
_entity.type
_entity.pdbx_description
1 polymer ?
#
loop_
_entity_poly.entity_id
_entity_poly.type
_entity_poly.pdbx_seq_one_letter_code
_entity_poly.pdbx_strand_id
1 'polypeptide(L)'
;MPKIIFILLTLFLLSCDSEPDINDLKQWTYEIDSEYEPTIKPLNDTIKPIGLIKFIRTESIKDKQREEIYLEDWFPSIYFEIYDKTELEHCKKISKTIKIFSSCEKANVGGDLILVKNYVFVNRGYCLNCVQSEVETDYCRPILDLIFSELNLNGSRDLQEINEKIGMKINKASR
;
A
#
# COMPACT_ATOMS: atom_id res chain seq x y z
N MET A 1 -58.92 0.90 5.21
CA MET A 1 -57.86 -0.14 5.31
C MET A 1 -56.66 0.33 4.49
N PRO A 2 -55.47 0.48 5.08
CA PRO A 2 -54.41 1.32 4.52
C PRO A 2 -53.57 0.54 3.49
N LYS A 3 -53.55 1.03 2.24
CA LYS A 3 -52.63 0.56 1.18
C LYS A 3 -51.37 1.44 1.04
N ILE A 4 -51.13 2.35 1.98
CA ILE A 4 -50.08 3.38 1.88
C ILE A 4 -48.81 3.00 2.69
N ILE A 5 -48.84 1.93 3.49
CA ILE A 5 -47.72 1.56 4.36
C ILE A 5 -46.62 0.77 3.63
N PHE A 6 -46.88 0.22 2.44
CA PHE A 6 -45.93 -0.70 1.80
C PHE A 6 -44.88 -0.05 0.88
N ILE A 7 -45.00 1.24 0.56
CA ILE A 7 -44.09 1.91 -0.40
C ILE A 7 -42.94 2.65 0.31
N LEU A 8 -43.08 2.96 1.59
CA LEU A 8 -42.04 3.65 2.37
C LEU A 8 -40.97 2.70 2.94
N LEU A 9 -41.24 1.39 3.05
CA LEU A 9 -40.26 0.42 3.55
C LEU A 9 -39.24 -0.04 2.50
N THR A 10 -39.55 0.08 1.21
CA THR A 10 -38.62 -0.27 0.11
C THR A 10 -37.65 0.86 -0.25
N LEU A 11 -37.88 2.07 0.26
CA LEU A 11 -37.01 3.24 0.04
C LEU A 11 -35.88 3.37 1.08
N PHE A 12 -35.88 2.55 2.13
CA PHE A 12 -34.89 2.60 3.21
C PHE A 12 -33.76 1.55 3.11
N LEU A 13 -33.76 0.71 2.06
CA LEU A 13 -32.77 -0.37 1.88
C LEU A 13 -31.76 -0.13 0.76
N LEU A 14 -31.77 1.07 0.16
CA LEU A 14 -30.68 1.55 -0.68
C LEU A 14 -29.84 2.53 0.14
N SER A 15 -29.28 2.06 1.25
CA SER A 15 -27.95 2.55 1.64
C SER A 15 -27.04 2.18 0.47
N CYS A 16 -26.89 3.10 -0.47
CA CYS A 16 -25.72 3.11 -1.35
C CYS A 16 -24.51 3.21 -0.42
N ASP A 17 -23.97 2.08 0.00
CA ASP A 17 -22.56 1.99 0.30
C ASP A 17 -21.88 2.32 -1.03
N SER A 18 -21.55 3.60 -1.22
CA SER A 18 -20.73 4.02 -2.33
C SER A 18 -19.45 3.20 -2.28
N GLU A 19 -19.08 2.58 -3.40
CA GLU A 19 -17.81 1.87 -3.48
C GLU A 19 -16.67 2.79 -3.00
N PRO A 20 -15.75 2.29 -2.16
CA PRO A 20 -14.66 3.11 -1.65
C PRO A 20 -13.82 3.63 -2.81
N ASP A 21 -13.58 4.94 -2.83
CA ASP A 21 -12.76 5.56 -3.87
C ASP A 21 -11.31 5.07 -3.74
N ILE A 22 -10.88 4.30 -4.73
CA ILE A 22 -9.53 3.71 -4.82
C ILE A 22 -8.42 4.77 -4.89
N ASN A 23 -8.77 6.02 -5.18
CA ASN A 23 -7.84 7.14 -5.33
C ASN A 23 -7.94 8.15 -4.18
N ASP A 24 -8.68 7.86 -3.12
CA ASP A 24 -8.80 8.77 -1.99
C ASP A 24 -7.61 8.65 -1.03
N LEU A 25 -6.63 9.55 -1.21
CA LEU A 25 -5.46 9.66 -0.36
C LEU A 25 -5.80 10.04 1.09
N LYS A 26 -6.98 10.62 1.37
CA LYS A 26 -7.40 11.00 2.74
C LYS A 26 -7.52 9.80 3.67
N GLN A 27 -7.82 8.63 3.11
CA GLN A 27 -8.03 7.39 3.85
C GLN A 27 -6.74 6.60 4.04
N TRP A 28 -5.57 7.21 3.81
CA TRP A 28 -4.28 6.56 3.96
C TRP A 28 -3.40 7.29 4.96
N THR A 29 -2.65 6.50 5.73
CA THR A 29 -1.59 6.98 6.60
C THR A 29 -0.31 6.20 6.30
N TYR A 30 0.80 6.64 6.87
CA TYR A 30 2.09 6.00 6.71
C TYR A 30 2.92 6.07 7.98
N GLU A 31 3.84 5.12 8.10
CA GLU A 31 4.83 5.04 9.16
C GLU A 31 6.21 4.78 8.54
N ILE A 32 7.25 5.40 9.10
CA ILE A 32 8.64 5.16 8.70
C ILE A 32 9.39 4.62 9.91
N ASP A 33 10.02 3.46 9.73
CA ASP A 33 10.95 2.87 10.68
C ASP A 33 12.38 3.09 10.19
N SER A 34 13.08 4.02 10.84
CA SER A 34 14.47 4.36 10.53
C SER A 34 15.49 3.41 11.18
N GLU A 35 15.05 2.59 12.14
CA GLU A 35 15.89 1.62 12.83
C GLU A 35 15.65 0.19 12.31
N TYR A 36 14.96 0.08 11.17
CA TYR A 36 14.60 -1.19 10.57
C TYR A 36 15.83 -2.06 10.26
N GLU A 37 15.87 -3.23 10.88
CA GLU A 37 16.83 -4.28 10.56
C GLU A 37 16.12 -5.41 9.79
N PRO A 38 16.53 -5.71 8.55
CA PRO A 38 15.86 -6.73 7.73
C PRO A 38 16.01 -8.11 8.36
N THR A 39 14.89 -8.82 8.47
CA THR A 39 14.85 -10.18 9.03
C THR A 39 15.63 -11.17 8.16
N ILE A 40 15.64 -10.93 6.84
CA ILE A 40 16.43 -11.69 5.87
C ILE A 40 17.64 -10.83 5.48
N LYS A 41 18.76 -11.07 6.16
CA LYS A 41 20.03 -10.42 5.83
C LYS A 41 20.50 -10.90 4.45
N PRO A 42 20.87 -9.98 3.54
CA PRO A 42 21.51 -10.39 2.31
C PRO A 42 22.83 -11.09 2.63
N LEU A 43 23.23 -12.03 1.77
CA LEU A 43 24.51 -12.76 1.86
C LEU A 43 25.75 -11.83 1.92
N ASN A 44 25.58 -10.55 1.57
CA ASN A 44 26.59 -9.52 1.65
C ASN A 44 26.15 -8.47 2.67
N ASP A 45 26.80 -8.43 3.84
CA ASP A 45 26.48 -7.55 4.97
C ASP A 45 26.61 -6.05 4.67
N THR A 46 27.13 -5.68 3.50
CA THR A 46 27.33 -4.28 3.06
C THR A 46 26.09 -3.64 2.45
N ILE A 47 25.12 -4.42 1.96
CA ILE A 47 23.92 -3.88 1.32
C ILE A 47 22.77 -3.97 2.33
N LYS A 48 22.32 -2.82 2.83
CA LYS A 48 21.23 -2.74 3.81
C LYS A 48 20.23 -1.66 3.43
N PRO A 49 18.94 -1.85 3.75
CA PRO A 49 17.96 -0.78 3.63
C PRO A 49 18.35 0.35 4.59
N ILE A 50 18.06 1.59 4.18
CA ILE A 50 18.16 2.80 4.99
C ILE A 50 16.99 2.85 5.99
N GLY A 51 15.86 2.24 5.65
CA GLY A 51 14.70 2.11 6.53
C GLY A 51 13.56 1.36 5.86
N LEU A 52 12.42 1.35 6.54
CA LEU A 52 11.17 0.77 6.06
C LEU A 52 10.08 1.85 6.05
N ILE A 53 9.27 1.90 5.01
CA ILE A 53 8.03 2.68 4.99
C ILE A 53 6.83 1.75 4.80
N LYS A 54 5.79 1.97 5.60
CA LYS A 54 4.52 1.25 5.50
C LYS A 54 3.41 2.24 5.21
N PHE A 55 2.58 1.94 4.22
CA PHE A 55 1.34 2.63 3.92
C PHE A 55 0.18 1.72 4.35
N ILE A 56 -0.80 2.30 5.03
CA ILE A 56 -1.98 1.60 5.49
C ILE A 56 -3.20 2.47 5.32
N ARG A 57 -4.28 1.85 4.83
CA ARG A 57 -5.59 2.49 4.78
C ARG A 57 -6.16 2.60 6.19
N THR A 58 -6.69 3.76 6.56
CA THR A 58 -7.24 4.03 7.90
C THR A 58 -8.67 3.52 8.07
N GLU A 59 -9.36 3.27 6.97
CA GLU A 59 -10.73 2.73 6.95
C GLU A 59 -10.74 1.36 6.27
N SER A 60 -11.55 0.45 6.80
CA SER A 60 -11.68 -0.89 6.25
C SER A 60 -12.41 -0.87 4.91
N ILE A 61 -12.15 -1.92 4.12
CA ILE A 61 -12.88 -2.21 2.91
C ILE A 61 -13.56 -3.55 3.12
N LYS A 62 -14.84 -3.59 2.77
CA LYS A 62 -15.63 -4.82 2.86
C LYS A 62 -15.02 -5.88 1.94
N ASP A 63 -14.60 -7.00 2.50
CA ASP A 63 -14.10 -8.15 1.77
C ASP A 63 -14.75 -9.39 2.37
N LYS A 64 -15.81 -9.88 1.72
CA LYS A 64 -16.63 -10.95 2.31
C LYS A 64 -15.83 -12.22 2.53
N GLN A 65 -14.91 -12.55 1.62
CA GLN A 65 -14.11 -13.75 1.77
C GLN A 65 -13.20 -13.64 3.00
N ARG A 66 -12.59 -12.48 3.23
CA ARG A 66 -11.79 -12.25 4.44
C ARG A 66 -12.63 -12.22 5.70
N GLU A 67 -13.79 -11.57 5.68
CA GLU A 67 -14.73 -11.54 6.80
C GLU A 67 -15.18 -12.96 7.16
N GLU A 68 -15.48 -13.82 6.18
CA GLU A 68 -15.93 -15.19 6.42
C GLU A 68 -14.82 -16.12 6.90
N ILE A 69 -13.59 -15.98 6.39
CA ILE A 69 -12.47 -16.88 6.71
C ILE A 69 -11.72 -16.44 7.97
N TYR A 70 -11.44 -15.14 8.08
CA TYR A 70 -10.57 -14.59 9.13
C TYR A 70 -11.34 -13.85 10.22
N LEU A 71 -12.65 -13.55 10.02
CA LEU A 71 -13.49 -12.80 10.96
C LEU A 71 -12.93 -11.41 11.29
N GLU A 72 -12.26 -10.79 10.32
CA GLU A 72 -11.56 -9.52 10.47
C GLU A 72 -11.91 -8.55 9.35
N ASP A 73 -12.01 -7.27 9.73
CA ASP A 73 -12.07 -6.16 8.79
C ASP A 73 -10.78 -6.08 7.95
N TRP A 74 -10.91 -5.84 6.66
CA TRP A 74 -9.76 -5.75 5.78
C TRP A 74 -9.25 -4.32 5.62
N PHE A 75 -8.00 -4.09 6.02
CA PHE A 75 -7.30 -2.83 5.81
C PHE A 75 -6.16 -3.03 4.80
N PRO A 76 -6.31 -2.54 3.55
CA PRO A 76 -5.24 -2.56 2.57
C PRO A 76 -3.96 -1.93 3.11
N SER A 77 -2.84 -2.58 2.86
CA SER A 77 -1.53 -2.07 3.27
C SER A 77 -0.40 -2.62 2.42
N ILE A 78 0.65 -1.82 2.29
CA ILE A 78 1.85 -2.16 1.55
C ILE A 78 3.06 -1.51 2.22
N TYR A 79 4.19 -2.21 2.22
CA TYR A 79 5.44 -1.72 2.77
C TYR A 79 6.57 -1.84 1.76
N PHE A 80 7.56 -0.97 1.92
CA PHE A 80 8.75 -0.91 1.10
C PHE A 80 9.98 -0.77 1.98
N GLU A 81 10.99 -1.60 1.72
CA GLU A 81 12.35 -1.32 2.15
C GLU A 81 12.91 -0.20 1.27
N ILE A 82 13.56 0.77 1.90
CA ILE A 82 14.12 1.96 1.24
C ILE A 82 15.62 1.74 1.10
N TYR A 83 16.13 1.84 -0.12
CA TYR A 83 17.55 1.72 -0.44
C TYR A 83 18.07 2.98 -1.13
N ASP A 84 19.38 3.20 -1.05
CA ASP A 84 20.07 4.11 -1.96
C ASP A 84 20.02 3.54 -3.39
N LYS A 85 19.90 4.41 -4.37
CA LYS A 85 19.88 4.04 -5.79
C LYS A 85 21.16 3.35 -6.27
N THR A 86 22.29 3.52 -5.59
CA THR A 86 23.49 2.71 -5.86
C THR A 86 23.20 1.21 -5.75
N GLU A 87 22.21 0.82 -4.95
CA GLU A 87 21.81 -0.57 -4.71
C GLU A 87 20.70 -1.07 -5.66
N LEU A 88 20.38 -0.34 -6.73
CA LEU A 88 19.30 -0.68 -7.65
C LEU A 88 19.36 -2.12 -8.19
N GLU A 89 20.55 -2.61 -8.56
CA GLU A 89 20.70 -3.98 -9.06
C GLU A 89 20.41 -5.04 -7.99
N HIS A 90 20.67 -4.73 -6.72
CA HIS A 90 20.26 -5.57 -5.61
C HIS A 90 18.73 -5.60 -5.47
N CYS A 91 18.09 -4.43 -5.49
CA CYS A 91 16.62 -4.31 -5.41
C CYS A 91 15.92 -5.02 -6.59
N LYS A 92 16.47 -4.93 -7.81
CA LYS A 92 15.97 -5.68 -8.98
C LYS A 92 16.03 -7.20 -8.77
N LYS A 93 17.10 -7.71 -8.16
CA LYS A 93 17.20 -9.14 -7.82
C LYS A 93 16.15 -9.54 -6.78
N ILE A 94 15.96 -8.74 -5.74
CA ILE A 94 14.89 -8.96 -4.75
C ILE A 94 13.52 -9.03 -5.43
N SER A 95 13.15 -8.01 -6.19
CA SER A 95 11.88 -7.94 -6.93
C SER A 95 11.66 -9.15 -7.84
N LYS A 96 12.68 -9.51 -8.62
CA LYS A 96 12.62 -10.67 -9.52
C LYS A 96 12.41 -11.97 -8.75
N THR A 97 13.15 -12.18 -7.67
CA THR A 97 13.01 -13.36 -6.80
C THR A 97 11.58 -13.45 -6.26
N ILE A 98 11.05 -12.35 -5.72
CA ILE A 98 9.68 -12.31 -5.19
C ILE A 98 8.66 -12.69 -6.26
N LYS A 99 8.76 -12.12 -7.46
CA LYS A 99 7.86 -12.40 -8.57
C LYS A 99 7.93 -13.85 -9.06
N ILE A 100 9.11 -14.48 -9.02
CA ILE A 100 9.30 -15.87 -9.43
C ILE A 100 8.75 -16.85 -8.39
N PHE A 101 8.94 -16.57 -7.11
CA PHE A 101 8.59 -17.48 -6.02
C PHE A 101 7.23 -17.15 -5.37
N SER A 102 6.51 -16.14 -5.85
CA SER A 102 5.17 -15.85 -5.37
C SER A 102 4.19 -16.93 -5.78
N SER A 103 3.36 -17.37 -4.83
CA SER A 103 2.23 -18.26 -5.05
C SER A 103 0.92 -17.52 -5.35
N CYS A 104 0.96 -16.18 -5.36
CA CYS A 104 -0.23 -15.36 -5.51
C CYS A 104 -0.63 -15.15 -6.97
N GLU A 105 -1.93 -14.88 -7.18
CA GLU A 105 -2.45 -14.47 -8.48
C GLU A 105 -1.86 -13.13 -8.91
N LYS A 106 -1.81 -12.89 -10.23
CA LYS A 106 -0.99 -11.82 -10.83
C LYS A 106 -1.21 -10.44 -10.20
N ALA A 107 -2.45 -10.04 -9.91
CA ALA A 107 -2.75 -8.75 -9.30
C ALA A 107 -2.18 -8.64 -7.87
N ASN A 108 -2.10 -9.75 -7.15
CA ASN A 108 -1.60 -9.87 -5.79
C ASN A 108 -0.09 -10.08 -5.68
N VAL A 109 0.63 -10.29 -6.79
CA VAL A 109 2.07 -10.48 -6.74
C VAL A 109 2.75 -9.18 -6.34
N GLY A 110 3.57 -9.23 -5.29
CA GLY A 110 4.38 -8.09 -4.87
C GLY A 110 5.70 -7.99 -5.62
N GLY A 111 6.75 -7.56 -4.91
CA GLY A 111 8.03 -7.25 -5.54
C GLY A 111 7.97 -5.99 -6.39
N ASP A 112 7.08 -5.05 -6.05
CA ASP A 112 7.03 -3.72 -6.64
C ASP A 112 8.36 -2.98 -6.41
N LEU A 113 8.75 -2.19 -7.41
CA LEU A 113 9.94 -1.35 -7.39
C LEU A 113 9.55 0.06 -7.80
N ILE A 114 9.80 1.02 -6.92
CA ILE A 114 9.54 2.44 -7.18
C ILE A 114 10.87 3.18 -7.13
N LEU A 115 11.17 3.92 -8.19
CA LEU A 115 12.41 4.69 -8.32
C LEU A 115 12.11 6.16 -8.15
N VAL A 116 12.68 6.77 -7.10
CA VAL A 116 12.52 8.21 -6.85
C VAL A 116 13.88 8.83 -6.67
N LYS A 117 14.37 9.52 -7.72
CA LYS A 117 15.65 10.23 -7.72
C LYS A 117 16.82 9.38 -7.21
N ASN A 118 17.21 9.54 -5.95
CA ASN A 118 18.35 8.87 -5.29
C ASN A 118 17.94 7.63 -4.48
N TYR A 119 16.66 7.28 -4.46
CA TYR A 119 16.12 6.19 -3.66
C TYR A 119 15.44 5.12 -4.50
N VAL A 120 15.45 3.90 -3.98
CA VAL A 120 14.73 2.74 -4.52
C VAL A 120 13.89 2.16 -3.40
N PHE A 121 12.58 2.08 -3.63
CA PHE A 121 11.64 1.45 -2.73
C PHE A 121 11.35 0.06 -3.28
N VAL A 122 11.61 -0.99 -2.51
CA VAL A 122 11.35 -2.37 -2.89
C VAL A 122 10.37 -3.03 -1.93
N ASN A 123 9.26 -3.52 -2.46
CA ASN A 123 8.32 -4.32 -1.70
C ASN A 123 8.86 -5.75 -1.56
N ARG A 124 8.82 -6.32 -0.35
CA ARG A 124 9.25 -7.69 -0.06
C ARG A 124 8.14 -8.69 0.20
N GLY A 125 6.89 -8.28 0.03
CA GLY A 125 5.74 -9.17 0.13
C GLY A 125 5.65 -10.06 -1.09
N TYR A 126 5.55 -11.38 -0.90
CA TYR A 126 5.23 -12.31 -1.99
C TYR A 126 3.78 -12.11 -2.48
N CYS A 127 2.90 -11.90 -1.52
CA CYS A 127 1.48 -11.66 -1.70
C CYS A 127 1.14 -10.31 -1.07
N LEU A 128 0.59 -9.40 -1.86
CA LEU A 128 0.20 -8.08 -1.40
C LEU A 128 -1.11 -8.15 -0.62
N ASN A 129 -1.20 -7.34 0.42
CA ASN A 129 -2.44 -7.08 1.14
C ASN A 129 -3.17 -5.89 0.51
N CYS A 130 -3.42 -5.95 -0.79
CA CYS A 130 -3.83 -4.79 -1.59
C CYS A 130 -5.02 -5.03 -2.51
N VAL A 131 -5.33 -6.29 -2.82
CA VAL A 131 -6.39 -6.64 -3.77
C VAL A 131 -7.56 -7.27 -3.05
N GLN A 132 -8.76 -6.78 -3.36
CA GLN A 132 -10.01 -7.33 -2.83
C GLN A 132 -10.32 -8.68 -3.49
N SER A 133 -10.74 -9.65 -2.68
CA SER A 133 -10.97 -11.02 -3.14
C SER A 133 -12.05 -11.18 -4.22
N GLU A 134 -13.17 -10.44 -4.11
CA GLU A 134 -14.35 -10.67 -4.95
C GLU A 134 -14.27 -10.04 -6.35
N VAL A 135 -13.66 -8.85 -6.44
CA VAL A 135 -13.67 -8.01 -7.65
C VAL A 135 -12.26 -7.70 -8.17
N GLU A 136 -11.23 -8.23 -7.52
CA GLU A 136 -9.82 -8.09 -7.90
C GLU A 136 -9.32 -6.63 -7.99
N THR A 137 -9.96 -5.70 -7.26
CA THR A 137 -9.56 -4.28 -7.22
C THR A 137 -8.30 -4.09 -6.39
N ASP A 138 -7.24 -3.51 -6.97
CA ASP A 138 -6.01 -3.10 -6.27
C ASP A 138 -6.15 -1.69 -5.67
N TYR A 139 -6.15 -1.61 -4.35
CA TYR A 139 -6.28 -0.36 -3.61
C TYR A 139 -4.94 0.31 -3.29
N CYS A 140 -3.82 -0.41 -3.39
CA CYS A 140 -2.52 0.13 -3.01
C CYS A 140 -1.86 0.88 -4.17
N ARG A 141 -1.73 0.24 -5.35
CA ARG A 141 -0.93 0.80 -6.45
C ARG A 141 -1.42 2.17 -6.96
N PRO A 142 -2.74 2.41 -7.12
CA PRO A 142 -3.23 3.74 -7.49
C PRO A 142 -2.81 4.83 -6.50
N ILE A 143 -2.87 4.51 -5.20
CA ILE A 143 -2.46 5.43 -4.12
C ILE A 143 -0.96 5.65 -4.12
N LEU A 144 -0.17 4.61 -4.37
CA LEU A 144 1.28 4.74 -4.52
C LEU A 144 1.62 5.67 -5.69
N ASP A 145 0.93 5.56 -6.83
CA ASP A 145 1.14 6.47 -7.95
C ASP A 145 0.84 7.93 -7.55
N LEU A 146 -0.19 8.19 -6.75
CA LEU A 146 -0.49 9.52 -6.21
C LEU A 146 0.57 10.01 -5.21
N ILE A 147 1.04 9.14 -4.32
CA ILE A 147 2.05 9.47 -3.32
C ILE A 147 3.39 9.75 -4.00
N PHE A 148 3.82 8.88 -4.92
CA PHE A 148 5.15 8.93 -5.51
C PHE A 148 5.25 9.81 -6.75
N SER A 149 4.12 10.14 -7.41
CA SER A 149 4.11 11.12 -8.50
C SER A 149 4.68 12.46 -8.01
N GLU A 150 5.58 13.05 -8.80
CA GLU A 150 6.14 14.37 -8.52
C GLU A 150 6.95 14.50 -7.21
N LEU A 151 7.23 13.39 -6.51
CA LEU A 151 8.17 13.41 -5.39
C LEU A 151 9.57 13.75 -5.88
N ASN A 152 10.11 14.83 -5.34
CA ASN A 152 11.44 15.31 -5.65
C ASN A 152 12.31 15.17 -4.39
N LEU A 153 12.95 14.00 -4.25
CA LEU A 153 13.85 13.67 -3.15
C LEU A 153 15.28 13.92 -3.60
N ASN A 154 15.79 15.13 -3.34
CA ASN A 154 17.11 15.58 -3.81
C ASN A 154 18.13 15.69 -2.67
N GLY A 155 17.69 15.49 -1.42
CA GLY A 155 18.50 15.60 -0.23
C GLY A 155 19.51 14.45 -0.06
N SER A 156 20.31 14.59 1.00
CA SER A 156 21.16 13.53 1.52
C SER A 156 20.32 12.32 1.95
N ARG A 157 20.96 11.14 2.08
CA ARG A 157 20.43 9.81 2.49
C ARG A 157 19.57 9.74 3.77
N ASP A 158 19.15 10.86 4.33
CA ASP A 158 18.28 10.98 5.48
C ASP A 158 16.82 10.66 5.10
N LEU A 159 16.16 9.90 5.97
CA LEU A 159 14.73 9.59 5.85
C LEU A 159 13.84 10.78 6.22
N GLN A 160 14.40 11.84 6.83
CA GLN A 160 13.66 13.06 7.15
C GLN A 160 13.01 13.70 5.92
N GLU A 161 13.73 13.82 4.79
CA GLU A 161 13.14 14.39 3.57
C GLU A 161 11.99 13.52 3.05
N ILE A 162 12.15 12.20 3.08
CA ILE A 162 11.10 11.25 2.70
C ILE A 162 9.86 11.47 3.59
N ASN A 163 10.07 11.54 4.91
CA ASN A 163 9.00 11.78 5.88
C ASN A 163 8.29 13.10 5.60
N GLU A 164 9.02 14.20 5.42
CA GLU A 164 8.43 15.52 5.17
C GLU A 164 7.63 15.55 3.87
N LYS A 165 8.17 15.02 2.77
CA LYS A 165 7.53 15.11 1.46
C LYS A 165 6.30 14.20 1.34
N ILE A 166 6.40 12.97 1.85
CA ILE A 166 5.26 12.04 1.88
C ILE A 166 4.18 12.57 2.83
N GLY A 167 4.59 13.03 4.01
CA GLY A 167 3.69 13.64 4.99
C GLY A 167 2.96 14.86 4.42
N MET A 168 3.64 15.73 3.67
CA MET A 168 2.98 16.86 3.00
C MET A 168 1.92 16.40 1.99
N LYS A 169 2.16 15.35 1.20
CA LYS A 169 1.19 14.84 0.23
C LYS A 169 -0.05 14.27 0.90
N ILE A 170 0.14 13.39 1.89
CA ILE A 170 -0.97 12.74 2.60
C ILE A 170 -1.76 13.79 3.41
N ASN A 171 -1.09 14.64 4.20
CA ASN A 171 -1.76 15.66 5.01
C ASN A 171 -2.47 16.76 4.20
N LYS A 172 -1.97 17.09 2.99
CA LYS A 172 -2.64 18.05 2.10
C LYS A 172 -3.94 17.46 1.57
N ALA A 173 -3.96 16.17 1.26
CA ALA A 173 -5.18 15.51 0.85
C ALA A 173 -6.21 15.53 1.98
N SER A 174 -5.82 15.30 3.25
CA SER A 174 -6.74 15.27 4.41
C SER A 174 -7.37 16.62 4.82
N ARG A 175 -7.08 17.73 4.14
CA ARG A 175 -7.70 19.05 4.38
C ARG A 175 -8.86 19.31 3.43
#